data_AF-A0A7Y3XAM3-F1
#
_entry.id   AF-A0A7Y3XAM3-F1
#
_cell.length_a   1.000
_cell.length_b   1.000
_cell.length_c   1.000
_cell.angle_alpha   90.00
_cell.angle_beta   90.00
_cell.angle_gamma   90.00
#
_symmetry.space_group_name_H-M   'P 1'
#
loop_
_entity.id
_entity.type
_entity.pdbx_description
1 polymer ?
#
loop_
_entity_poly.entity_id
_entity_poly.type
_entity_poly.pdbx_seq_one_letter_code
_entity_poly.pdbx_strand_id
1 'polypeptide(L)'
;MPQDNYQSSGVHLTQALHRRFVITWWATVSLLLPFAFLIYSISPLLSDNYLYDTWLSSQSSPPSQDILIIEIDEPSLQWFGRWPWPRDIHARLVEKLDAAGASAVVLDILLIESSRDSQQDQLLVEAMKAHGNVHIPLALLPERTSGAPFRDTLMPIPALMLAAASVGHINISLDSDGVAREVVLKEARDDVIWPQLMASVAGIPAEALDTTPVRIPYRGWPKHYPSVSYHDVLEGRLPESFLKDRIVLVGMTALGMGDRYNMSLLSSELMPGVEVHAHLLDALRDDNLIYPVPPLTGAVLAGLPIIMLMLLAWWLRFRFMLGIVILLSGVAVVGSLFALGSGWWWPPSASLIALGLAFVVIVWRSQATLLSWFEQELKLLYREPPILPYRQVLAPNEGGKLYQQLQSLEFALTRLVQGRRLILDVMHSLPLPIFILNEDGSVLLANRKAVMLGENGERAKPVQHIKDLPEVVSFEEEREFAALWPPTAFDGEDSPSVLTGVVQGRRW
;
A
#
# COMPACT_ATOMS: atom_id res chain seq x y z
N MET A 1 59.80 -5.73 19.66
CA MET A 1 59.00 -6.97 19.57
C MET A 1 57.57 -6.60 19.94
N PRO A 2 56.57 -6.90 19.09
CA PRO A 2 55.69 -5.90 18.51
C PRO A 2 54.43 -5.61 19.36
N GLN A 3 54.20 -4.34 19.69
CA GLN A 3 52.93 -3.82 20.23
C GLN A 3 51.98 -3.28 19.13
N ASP A 4 52.41 -3.26 17.86
CA ASP A 4 51.65 -2.62 16.77
C ASP A 4 50.56 -3.50 16.11
N ASN A 5 50.43 -4.78 16.47
CA ASN A 5 49.51 -5.71 15.78
C ASN A 5 48.09 -5.78 16.34
N TYR A 6 47.81 -5.21 17.50
CA TYR A 6 46.47 -5.26 18.10
C TYR A 6 45.52 -4.20 17.52
N GLN A 7 46.02 -3.00 17.18
CA GLN A 7 45.19 -1.94 16.61
C GLN A 7 44.80 -2.19 15.14
N SER A 8 45.65 -2.85 14.35
CA SER A 8 45.37 -3.14 12.93
C SER A 8 44.31 -4.23 12.73
N SER A 9 44.26 -5.22 13.62
CA SER A 9 43.34 -6.37 13.53
C SER A 9 41.86 -5.97 13.67
N GLY A 10 41.55 -5.03 14.57
CA GLY A 10 40.17 -4.53 14.77
C GLY A 10 39.65 -3.70 13.60
N VAL A 11 40.50 -2.87 12.97
CA VAL A 11 40.12 -2.01 11.84
C VAL A 11 39.85 -2.80 10.56
N HIS A 12 40.58 -3.88 10.31
CA HIS A 12 40.32 -4.74 9.15
C HIS A 12 39.01 -5.55 9.30
N LEU A 13 38.62 -5.92 10.52
CA LEU A 13 37.38 -6.63 10.80
C LEU A 13 36.15 -5.73 10.58
N THR A 14 36.20 -4.48 11.04
CA THR A 14 35.11 -3.52 10.84
C THR A 14 34.91 -3.17 9.36
N GLN A 15 35.99 -3.04 8.59
CA GLN A 15 35.91 -2.81 7.14
C GLN A 15 35.30 -3.99 6.38
N ALA A 16 35.65 -5.23 6.72
CA ALA A 16 35.10 -6.43 6.08
C ALA A 16 33.60 -6.61 6.39
N LEU A 17 33.20 -6.33 7.63
CA LEU A 17 31.78 -6.34 8.05
C LEU A 17 31.00 -5.23 7.36
N HIS A 18 31.57 -4.02 7.26
CA HIS A 18 30.96 -2.90 6.54
C HIS A 18 30.75 -3.24 5.06
N ARG A 19 31.76 -3.80 4.38
CA ARG A 19 31.64 -4.20 2.96
C ARG A 19 30.54 -5.26 2.75
N ARG A 20 30.47 -6.28 3.61
CA ARG A 20 29.40 -7.29 3.56
C ARG A 20 28.03 -6.66 3.77
N PHE A 21 27.93 -5.73 4.72
CA PHE A 21 26.72 -4.97 4.95
C PHE A 21 26.32 -4.17 3.70
N VAL A 22 27.23 -3.42 3.07
CA VAL A 22 26.93 -2.66 1.85
C VAL A 22 26.42 -3.57 0.72
N ILE A 23 27.12 -4.67 0.45
CA ILE A 23 26.76 -5.60 -0.64
C ILE A 23 25.36 -6.18 -0.43
N THR A 24 25.11 -6.73 0.76
CA THR A 24 23.79 -7.31 1.04
C THR A 24 22.74 -6.20 0.99
N TRP A 25 23.06 -4.95 1.34
CA TRP A 25 22.09 -3.85 1.40
C TRP A 25 21.59 -3.47 0.01
N TRP A 26 22.50 -3.34 -0.95
CA TRP A 26 22.15 -3.19 -2.36
C TRP A 26 21.43 -4.42 -2.93
N ALA A 27 21.78 -5.64 -2.50
CA ALA A 27 21.02 -6.84 -2.88
C ALA A 27 19.57 -6.78 -2.38
N THR A 28 19.32 -6.24 -1.20
CA THR A 28 17.96 -6.01 -0.67
C THR A 28 17.20 -4.97 -1.50
N VAL A 29 17.82 -3.84 -1.85
CA VAL A 29 17.21 -2.84 -2.77
C VAL A 29 16.81 -3.52 -4.08
N SER A 30 17.75 -4.28 -4.67
CA SER A 30 17.57 -4.94 -5.95
C SER A 30 16.47 -6.00 -5.94
N LEU A 31 16.14 -6.57 -4.77
CA LEU A 31 15.04 -7.53 -4.62
C LEU A 31 13.69 -6.84 -4.37
N LEU A 32 13.69 -5.74 -3.61
CA LEU A 32 12.46 -5.04 -3.23
C LEU A 32 11.84 -4.24 -4.39
N LEU A 33 12.66 -3.67 -5.28
CA LEU A 33 12.16 -2.91 -6.44
C LEU A 33 11.32 -3.74 -7.42
N PRO A 34 11.76 -4.92 -7.91
CA PRO A 34 10.91 -5.76 -8.77
C PRO A 34 9.69 -6.30 -8.02
N PHE A 35 9.78 -6.47 -6.70
CA PHE A 35 8.62 -6.85 -5.90
C PHE A 35 7.59 -5.72 -5.80
N ALA A 36 8.03 -4.47 -5.64
CA ALA A 36 7.15 -3.30 -5.70
C ALA A 36 6.49 -3.16 -7.08
N PHE A 37 7.24 -3.41 -8.16
CA PHE A 37 6.70 -3.49 -9.52
C PHE A 37 5.64 -4.59 -9.65
N LEU A 38 5.90 -5.79 -9.08
CA LEU A 38 4.94 -6.89 -9.08
C LEU A 38 3.65 -6.53 -8.33
N ILE A 39 3.74 -5.93 -7.14
CA ILE A 39 2.56 -5.50 -6.39
C ILE A 39 1.77 -4.44 -7.18
N TYR A 40 2.47 -3.48 -7.78
CA TYR A 40 1.83 -2.45 -8.60
C TYR A 40 1.09 -3.05 -9.80
N SER A 41 1.64 -4.09 -10.42
CA SER A 41 1.00 -4.79 -11.55
C SER A 41 -0.31 -5.50 -11.19
N ILE A 42 -0.55 -5.75 -9.89
CA ILE A 42 -1.77 -6.36 -9.35
C ILE A 42 -2.73 -5.30 -8.79
N SER A 43 -2.30 -4.03 -8.72
CA SER A 43 -3.11 -2.90 -8.25
C SER A 43 -4.02 -2.36 -9.36
N PRO A 44 -5.19 -1.77 -9.05
CA PRO A 44 -5.67 -1.39 -7.72
C PRO A 44 -6.22 -2.57 -6.90
N LEU A 45 -5.87 -2.58 -5.61
CA LEU A 45 -6.49 -3.48 -4.63
C LEU A 45 -7.83 -2.91 -4.15
N LEU A 46 -8.65 -3.73 -3.49
CA LEU A 46 -9.91 -3.29 -2.88
C LEU A 46 -9.73 -2.06 -1.97
N SER A 47 -8.61 -1.97 -1.24
CA SER A 47 -8.31 -0.81 -0.38
C SER A 47 -8.08 0.48 -1.17
N ASP A 48 -7.50 0.38 -2.38
CA ASP A 48 -7.28 1.54 -3.24
C ASP A 48 -8.62 2.02 -3.83
N ASN A 49 -9.46 1.09 -4.28
CA ASN A 49 -10.80 1.41 -4.76
C ASN A 49 -11.68 2.03 -3.66
N TYR A 50 -11.56 1.54 -2.41
CA TYR A 50 -12.25 2.18 -1.28
C TYR A 50 -11.77 3.61 -1.04
N LEU A 51 -10.45 3.86 -1.11
CA LEU A 51 -9.89 5.21 -0.99
C LEU A 51 -10.37 6.12 -2.12
N TYR A 52 -10.35 5.62 -3.36
CA TYR A 52 -10.85 6.30 -4.55
C TYR A 52 -12.32 6.71 -4.39
N ASP A 53 -13.18 5.77 -4.02
CA ASP A 53 -14.60 6.00 -3.84
C ASP A 53 -14.89 6.99 -2.70
N THR A 54 -14.12 6.92 -1.62
CA THR A 54 -14.21 7.86 -0.49
C THR A 54 -13.84 9.27 -0.94
N TRP A 55 -12.77 9.42 -1.70
CA TRP A 55 -12.41 10.72 -2.28
C TRP A 55 -13.49 11.22 -3.22
N LEU A 56 -13.96 10.40 -4.15
CA LEU A 56 -14.95 10.79 -5.15
C LEU A 56 -16.29 11.23 -4.52
N SER A 57 -16.75 10.53 -3.48
CA SER A 57 -17.97 10.91 -2.76
C SER A 57 -17.87 12.26 -2.05
N SER A 58 -16.66 12.78 -1.80
CA SER A 58 -16.45 14.12 -1.26
C SER A 58 -16.41 15.22 -2.33
N GLN A 59 -16.35 14.85 -3.61
CA GLN A 59 -16.20 15.77 -4.74
C GLN A 59 -17.52 16.05 -5.49
N SER A 60 -18.66 15.83 -4.84
CA SER A 60 -19.96 16.05 -5.48
C SER A 60 -20.10 17.50 -5.96
N SER A 61 -20.47 17.65 -7.23
CA SER A 61 -20.69 18.94 -7.89
C SER A 61 -22.10 18.97 -8.48
N PRO A 62 -22.75 20.13 -8.64
CA PRO A 62 -24.05 20.21 -9.28
C PRO A 62 -24.02 19.64 -10.72
N PRO A 63 -25.12 19.00 -11.19
CA PRO A 63 -25.19 18.49 -12.55
C PRO A 63 -25.19 19.64 -13.56
N SER A 64 -24.61 19.40 -14.73
CA SER A 64 -24.78 20.28 -15.88
C SER A 64 -26.25 20.40 -16.28
N GLN A 65 -26.77 21.62 -16.29
CA GLN A 65 -28.20 21.88 -16.50
C GLN A 65 -28.65 21.72 -17.94
N ASP A 66 -27.70 21.65 -18.88
CA ASP A 66 -27.96 21.43 -20.30
C ASP A 66 -28.04 19.95 -20.67
N ILE A 67 -27.83 19.04 -19.73
CA ILE A 67 -28.08 17.60 -19.89
C ILE A 67 -29.45 17.28 -19.29
N LEU A 68 -30.31 16.63 -20.08
CA LEU A 68 -31.64 16.18 -19.65
C LEU A 68 -31.82 14.69 -19.95
N ILE A 69 -32.30 13.93 -18.97
CA ILE A 69 -32.64 12.53 -19.16
C ILE A 69 -34.15 12.39 -19.43
N ILE A 70 -34.51 11.74 -20.52
CA ILE A 70 -35.87 11.28 -20.78
C ILE A 70 -35.95 9.81 -20.42
N GLU A 71 -36.74 9.53 -19.40
CA GLU A 71 -36.85 8.23 -18.76
C GLU A 71 -37.91 7.37 -19.44
N ILE A 72 -37.48 6.20 -19.93
CA ILE A 72 -38.40 5.07 -20.18
C ILE A 72 -38.66 4.42 -18.82
N ASP A 73 -39.62 5.02 -18.11
CA ASP A 73 -40.04 4.71 -16.74
C ASP A 73 -41.31 3.84 -16.70
N GLU A 74 -41.71 3.40 -15.50
CA GLU A 74 -42.92 2.59 -15.31
C GLU A 74 -44.19 3.28 -15.84
N PRO A 75 -44.46 4.58 -15.60
CA PRO A 75 -45.57 5.29 -16.22
C PRO A 75 -45.60 5.18 -17.75
N SER A 76 -44.46 5.36 -18.42
CA SER A 76 -44.38 5.27 -19.88
C SER A 76 -44.69 3.87 -20.39
N LEU A 77 -44.21 2.84 -19.70
CA LEU A 77 -44.48 1.45 -20.04
C LEU A 77 -45.94 1.05 -19.79
N GLN A 78 -46.56 1.60 -18.74
CA GLN A 78 -47.99 1.41 -18.49
C GLN A 78 -48.85 2.06 -19.57
N TRP A 79 -48.43 3.23 -20.09
CA TRP A 79 -49.17 3.97 -21.10
C TRP A 79 -49.02 3.39 -22.51
N PHE A 80 -47.78 3.22 -22.98
CA PHE A 80 -47.50 2.74 -24.34
C PHE A 80 -47.54 1.21 -24.46
N GLY A 81 -47.55 0.51 -23.33
CA GLY A 81 -47.60 -0.94 -23.27
C GLY A 81 -46.23 -1.61 -23.37
N ARG A 82 -46.24 -2.85 -23.87
CA ARG A 82 -45.09 -3.76 -23.79
C ARG A 82 -43.92 -3.30 -24.67
N TRP A 83 -42.73 -3.28 -24.07
CA TRP A 83 -41.45 -3.09 -24.76
C TRP A 83 -41.04 -4.31 -25.62
N PRO A 84 -40.37 -4.13 -26.77
CA PRO A 84 -40.00 -2.87 -27.41
C PRO A 84 -41.19 -2.17 -28.09
N TRP A 85 -41.20 -0.84 -28.01
CA TRP A 85 -42.22 -0.02 -28.66
C TRP A 85 -41.97 0.09 -30.18
N PRO A 86 -43.03 0.33 -30.97
CA PRO A 86 -42.89 0.55 -32.40
C PRO A 86 -42.18 1.88 -32.72
N ARG A 87 -41.46 1.94 -33.85
CA ARG A 87 -40.52 3.04 -34.15
C ARG A 87 -41.20 4.39 -34.40
N ASP A 88 -42.48 4.39 -34.73
CA ASP A 88 -43.29 5.61 -34.83
C ASP A 88 -43.37 6.36 -33.49
N ILE A 89 -43.33 5.66 -32.35
CA ILE A 89 -43.31 6.29 -31.02
C ILE A 89 -41.99 7.04 -30.81
N HIS A 90 -40.88 6.49 -31.28
CA HIS A 90 -39.56 7.13 -31.21
C HIS A 90 -39.43 8.27 -32.22
N ALA A 91 -40.00 8.12 -33.44
CA ALA A 91 -40.05 9.18 -34.43
C ALA A 91 -40.77 10.43 -33.90
N ARG A 92 -41.96 10.25 -33.31
CA ARG A 92 -42.73 11.35 -32.68
C ARG A 92 -41.97 12.03 -31.54
N LEU A 93 -41.17 11.28 -30.77
CA LEU A 93 -40.33 11.87 -29.73
C LEU A 93 -39.28 12.77 -30.36
N VAL A 94 -38.54 12.27 -31.35
CA VAL A 94 -37.49 13.04 -32.04
C VAL A 94 -38.08 14.29 -32.68
N GLU A 95 -39.23 14.20 -33.35
CA GLU A 95 -39.95 15.35 -33.93
C GLU A 95 -40.32 16.41 -32.88
N LYS A 96 -40.78 15.98 -31.69
CA LYS A 96 -41.09 16.91 -30.60
C LYS A 96 -39.84 17.58 -30.02
N LEU A 97 -38.75 16.84 -29.90
CA LEU A 97 -37.48 17.37 -29.40
C LEU A 97 -36.88 18.37 -30.39
N ASP A 98 -36.98 18.08 -31.69
CA ASP A 98 -36.61 19.00 -32.77
C ASP A 98 -37.44 20.29 -32.72
N ALA A 99 -38.78 20.16 -32.64
CA ALA A 99 -39.69 21.30 -32.54
C ALA A 99 -39.46 22.17 -31.29
N ALA A 100 -39.06 21.55 -30.18
CA ALA A 100 -38.73 22.24 -28.94
C ALA A 100 -37.31 22.83 -28.92
N GLY A 101 -36.49 22.55 -29.94
CA GLY A 101 -35.12 23.07 -30.09
C GLY A 101 -34.09 22.37 -29.20
N ALA A 102 -34.20 21.07 -28.99
CA ALA A 102 -33.14 20.28 -28.35
C ALA A 102 -31.84 20.37 -29.16
N SER A 103 -30.69 20.48 -28.51
CA SER A 103 -29.41 20.65 -29.20
C SER A 103 -28.88 19.33 -29.78
N ALA A 104 -29.14 18.21 -29.09
CA ALA A 104 -28.77 16.87 -29.50
C ALA A 104 -29.71 15.84 -28.86
N VAL A 105 -29.95 14.73 -29.53
CA VAL A 105 -30.74 13.61 -28.98
C VAL A 105 -29.91 12.34 -29.01
N VAL A 106 -29.73 11.72 -27.86
CA VAL A 106 -29.09 10.42 -27.72
C VAL A 106 -30.17 9.39 -27.43
N LEU A 107 -30.47 8.53 -28.40
CA LEU A 107 -31.43 7.45 -28.21
C LEU A 107 -30.69 6.22 -27.69
N ASP A 108 -30.53 6.10 -26.38
CA ASP A 108 -29.87 4.97 -25.73
C ASP A 108 -30.76 3.71 -25.74
N ILE A 109 -30.99 3.21 -26.95
CA ILE A 109 -31.84 2.08 -27.30
C ILE A 109 -31.14 1.27 -28.39
N LEU A 110 -30.96 -0.03 -28.19
CA LEU A 110 -30.37 -0.91 -29.21
C LEU A 110 -31.36 -1.19 -30.34
N LEU A 111 -31.16 -0.56 -31.50
CA LEU A 111 -32.04 -0.64 -32.68
C LEU A 111 -31.58 -1.73 -33.68
N ILE A 112 -31.29 -2.93 -33.16
CA ILE A 112 -30.55 -4.00 -33.88
C ILE A 112 -31.36 -4.78 -34.93
N GLU A 113 -32.68 -4.73 -34.84
CA GLU A 113 -33.61 -5.43 -35.72
C GLU A 113 -34.49 -4.42 -36.47
N SER A 114 -34.82 -4.75 -37.72
CA SER A 114 -35.82 -4.02 -38.50
C SER A 114 -37.19 -4.14 -37.85
N SER A 115 -37.98 -3.07 -37.92
CA SER A 115 -39.38 -3.15 -37.50
C SER A 115 -40.15 -4.16 -38.37
N ARG A 116 -41.21 -4.72 -37.81
CA ARG A 116 -42.17 -5.57 -38.56
C ARG A 116 -42.83 -4.80 -39.69
N ASP A 117 -43.01 -3.50 -39.50
CA ASP A 117 -43.51 -2.57 -40.49
C ASP A 117 -42.39 -1.63 -40.90
N SER A 118 -41.92 -1.77 -42.15
CA SER A 118 -40.83 -0.95 -42.70
C SER A 118 -41.15 0.54 -42.72
N GLN A 119 -42.43 0.93 -42.73
CA GLN A 119 -42.82 2.34 -42.68
C GLN A 119 -42.41 2.98 -41.35
N GLN A 120 -42.40 2.21 -40.25
CA GLN A 120 -42.00 2.73 -38.95
C GLN A 120 -40.51 3.04 -38.88
N ASP A 121 -39.66 2.19 -39.48
CA ASP A 121 -38.22 2.46 -39.59
C ASP A 121 -37.98 3.72 -40.45
N GLN A 122 -38.76 3.91 -41.52
CA GLN A 122 -38.69 5.11 -42.37
C GLN A 122 -39.07 6.39 -41.62
N LEU A 123 -40.15 6.36 -40.82
CA LEU A 123 -40.56 7.51 -40.01
C LEU A 123 -39.45 7.94 -39.04
N LEU A 124 -38.80 6.97 -38.38
CA LEU A 124 -37.70 7.28 -37.47
C LEU A 124 -36.48 7.83 -38.23
N VAL A 125 -36.14 7.27 -39.39
CA VAL A 125 -35.08 7.79 -40.26
C VAL A 125 -35.36 9.23 -40.69
N GLU A 126 -36.58 9.55 -41.09
CA GLU A 126 -36.98 10.90 -41.49
C GLU A 126 -36.89 11.89 -40.32
N ALA A 127 -37.41 11.51 -39.15
CA ALA A 127 -37.30 12.32 -37.94
C ALA A 127 -35.84 12.58 -37.53
N MET A 128 -34.98 11.55 -37.57
CA MET A 128 -33.55 11.69 -37.26
C MET A 128 -32.84 12.63 -38.22
N LYS A 129 -33.13 12.52 -39.52
CA LYS A 129 -32.55 13.41 -40.55
C LYS A 129 -33.05 14.84 -40.45
N ALA A 130 -34.32 15.03 -40.08
CA ALA A 130 -34.90 16.36 -39.88
C ALA A 130 -34.20 17.09 -38.73
N HIS A 131 -34.01 16.42 -37.59
CA HIS A 131 -33.27 16.98 -36.46
C HIS A 131 -31.78 17.15 -36.76
N GLY A 132 -31.16 16.21 -37.48
CA GLY A 132 -29.77 16.28 -37.93
C GLY A 132 -28.69 16.06 -36.85
N ASN A 133 -29.07 15.94 -35.57
CA ASN A 133 -28.14 15.71 -34.46
C ASN A 133 -28.64 14.61 -33.50
N VAL A 134 -28.94 13.45 -34.07
CA VAL A 134 -29.40 12.27 -33.32
C VAL A 134 -28.31 11.21 -33.28
N HIS A 135 -27.97 10.73 -32.09
CA HIS A 135 -26.92 9.73 -31.86
C HIS A 135 -27.55 8.43 -31.38
N ILE A 136 -27.04 7.30 -31.84
CA ILE A 136 -27.56 5.97 -31.50
C ILE A 136 -26.45 5.02 -31.06
N PRO A 137 -26.72 4.11 -30.11
CA PRO A 137 -25.74 3.20 -29.58
C PRO A 137 -25.54 1.98 -30.48
N LEU A 138 -24.35 1.40 -30.38
CA LEU A 138 -24.10 -0.01 -30.65
C LEU A 138 -23.58 -0.68 -29.37
N ALA A 139 -23.68 -2.00 -29.28
CA ALA A 139 -23.09 -2.75 -28.17
C ALA A 139 -22.04 -3.73 -28.69
N LEU A 140 -20.88 -3.77 -28.03
CA LEU A 140 -19.83 -4.74 -28.29
C LEU A 140 -20.00 -5.88 -27.29
N LEU A 141 -20.19 -7.09 -27.77
CA LEU A 141 -20.30 -8.25 -26.90
C LEU A 141 -18.90 -8.76 -26.53
N PRO A 142 -18.70 -9.23 -25.29
CA PRO A 142 -17.41 -9.81 -24.91
C PRO A 142 -17.13 -11.07 -25.75
N GLU A 143 -15.89 -11.18 -26.25
CA GLU A 143 -15.41 -12.35 -26.99
C GLU A 143 -15.62 -13.62 -26.15
N ARG A 144 -16.41 -14.56 -26.67
CA ARG A 144 -16.55 -15.87 -26.03
C ARG A 144 -15.36 -16.76 -26.41
N THR A 145 -14.79 -17.43 -25.42
CA THR A 145 -13.71 -18.42 -25.58
C THR A 145 -14.05 -19.62 -26.47
N SER A 146 -15.30 -19.80 -26.90
CA SER A 146 -15.78 -21.02 -27.59
C SER A 146 -15.71 -21.00 -29.12
N GLY A 147 -15.10 -19.99 -29.76
CA GLY A 147 -14.85 -19.99 -31.21
C GLY A 147 -16.09 -20.09 -32.11
N ALA A 148 -17.28 -19.78 -31.58
CA ALA A 148 -18.51 -19.76 -32.35
C ALA A 148 -18.65 -18.40 -33.07
N PRO A 149 -18.91 -18.36 -34.39
CA PRO A 149 -19.07 -17.13 -35.15
C PRO A 149 -20.48 -16.58 -34.90
N PHE A 150 -20.70 -15.88 -33.79
CA PHE A 150 -21.88 -15.05 -33.60
C PHE A 150 -21.45 -13.59 -33.47
N ARG A 151 -22.28 -12.68 -34.00
CA ARG A 151 -21.97 -11.25 -34.16
C ARG A 151 -21.51 -10.66 -32.82
N ASP A 152 -20.19 -10.47 -32.68
CA ASP A 152 -19.55 -9.85 -31.52
C ASP A 152 -19.92 -8.35 -31.41
N THR A 153 -20.60 -7.79 -32.41
CA THR A 153 -21.10 -6.42 -32.44
C THR A 153 -22.61 -6.40 -32.74
N LEU A 154 -23.37 -5.78 -31.86
CA LEU A 154 -24.79 -5.48 -32.01
C LEU A 154 -24.95 -4.07 -32.61
N MET A 155 -25.03 -4.01 -33.94
CA MET A 155 -25.18 -2.76 -34.68
C MET A 155 -26.66 -2.43 -34.93
N PRO A 156 -27.03 -1.14 -34.93
CA PRO A 156 -28.31 -0.70 -35.46
C PRO A 156 -28.50 -1.10 -36.92
N ILE A 157 -29.75 -1.12 -37.39
CA ILE A 157 -30.00 -1.36 -38.82
C ILE A 157 -29.32 -0.28 -39.70
N PRO A 158 -28.79 -0.64 -40.89
CA PRO A 158 -28.01 0.30 -41.72
C PRO A 158 -28.73 1.61 -42.05
N ALA A 159 -30.05 1.56 -42.23
CA ALA A 159 -30.85 2.75 -42.52
C ALA A 159 -30.80 3.79 -41.38
N LEU A 160 -30.81 3.34 -40.12
CA LEU A 160 -30.73 4.22 -38.94
C LEU A 160 -29.30 4.69 -38.72
N MET A 161 -28.30 3.84 -38.96
CA MET A 161 -26.89 4.24 -38.88
C MET A 161 -26.55 5.40 -39.83
N LEU A 162 -27.06 5.34 -41.07
CA LEU A 162 -26.85 6.40 -42.07
C LEU A 162 -27.66 7.68 -41.78
N ALA A 163 -28.70 7.59 -40.95
CA ALA A 163 -29.52 8.73 -40.54
C ALA A 163 -29.00 9.41 -39.27
N ALA A 164 -28.26 8.68 -38.44
CA ALA A 164 -27.68 9.19 -37.21
C ALA A 164 -26.51 10.14 -37.50
N ALA A 165 -26.36 11.16 -36.65
CA ALA A 165 -25.21 12.05 -36.65
C ALA A 165 -23.93 11.29 -36.24
N SER A 166 -24.04 10.37 -35.28
CA SER A 166 -22.98 9.42 -34.98
C SER A 166 -23.53 8.11 -34.41
N VAL A 167 -22.72 7.06 -34.53
CA VAL A 167 -22.92 5.77 -33.86
C VAL A 167 -21.68 5.47 -33.05
N GLY A 168 -21.87 5.06 -31.79
CA GLY A 168 -20.77 4.74 -30.88
C GLY A 168 -21.15 3.66 -29.88
N HIS A 169 -20.16 3.02 -29.28
CA HIS A 169 -20.42 1.96 -28.32
C HIS A 169 -20.82 2.52 -26.95
N ILE A 170 -21.67 1.77 -26.24
CA ILE A 170 -22.13 2.09 -24.87
C ILE A 170 -21.49 1.23 -23.79
N ASN A 171 -20.52 0.38 -24.16
CA ASN A 171 -19.86 -0.52 -23.24
C ASN A 171 -19.23 0.20 -22.03
N ILE A 172 -19.55 -0.30 -20.84
CA ILE A 172 -18.96 0.09 -19.57
C ILE A 172 -18.19 -1.11 -19.03
N SER A 173 -16.98 -0.88 -18.54
CA SER A 173 -16.14 -1.91 -17.93
C SER A 173 -16.43 -2.01 -16.43
N LEU A 174 -16.56 -3.24 -15.94
CA LEU A 174 -16.68 -3.51 -14.52
C LEU A 174 -15.30 -3.86 -13.95
N ASP A 175 -14.95 -3.20 -12.85
CA ASP A 175 -13.76 -3.55 -12.07
C ASP A 175 -13.90 -4.98 -11.52
N SER A 176 -12.80 -5.56 -11.01
CA SER A 176 -12.81 -6.90 -10.39
C SER A 176 -13.76 -7.04 -9.20
N ASP A 177 -14.20 -5.93 -8.61
CA ASP A 177 -15.16 -5.86 -7.51
C ASP A 177 -16.63 -5.71 -7.99
N GLY A 178 -16.86 -5.69 -9.31
CA GLY A 178 -18.18 -5.58 -9.92
C GLY A 178 -18.74 -4.15 -9.99
N VAL A 179 -17.93 -3.15 -9.64
CA VAL A 179 -18.33 -1.74 -9.72
C VAL A 179 -17.92 -1.17 -11.08
N ALA A 180 -18.83 -0.43 -11.71
CA ALA A 180 -18.58 0.33 -12.91
C ALA A 180 -17.80 1.60 -12.55
N ARG A 181 -16.48 1.59 -12.76
CA ARG A 181 -15.66 2.80 -12.67
C ARG A 181 -15.00 3.14 -13.98
N GLU A 182 -14.77 2.14 -14.83
CA GLU A 182 -13.91 2.26 -16.00
C GLU A 182 -14.71 2.22 -17.30
N VAL A 183 -14.24 2.98 -18.28
CA VAL A 183 -14.76 3.00 -19.64
C VAL A 183 -13.59 3.10 -20.60
N VAL A 184 -13.68 2.35 -21.70
CA VAL A 184 -12.77 2.48 -22.83
C VAL A 184 -13.39 3.50 -23.78
N LEU A 185 -12.67 4.56 -24.16
CA LEU A 185 -13.22 5.58 -25.05
C LEU A 185 -13.20 5.15 -26.53
N LYS A 186 -12.39 4.14 -26.85
CA LYS A 186 -12.15 3.66 -28.20
C LYS A 186 -11.87 2.17 -28.20
N GLU A 187 -12.74 1.40 -28.85
CA GLU A 187 -12.54 -0.03 -29.07
C GLU A 187 -12.29 -0.32 -30.55
N ALA A 188 -11.30 -1.16 -30.85
CA ALA A 188 -11.03 -1.63 -32.21
C ALA A 188 -11.48 -3.09 -32.35
N ARG A 189 -12.37 -3.38 -33.30
CA ARG A 189 -12.88 -4.72 -33.63
C ARG A 189 -12.93 -4.90 -35.14
N ASP A 190 -12.42 -6.02 -35.65
CA ASP A 190 -12.40 -6.33 -37.09
C ASP A 190 -11.82 -5.21 -37.97
N ASP A 191 -10.71 -4.60 -37.52
CA ASP A 191 -10.07 -3.42 -38.15
C ASP A 191 -10.94 -2.15 -38.21
N VAL A 192 -12.11 -2.15 -37.56
CA VAL A 192 -13.00 -1.00 -37.41
C VAL A 192 -12.84 -0.40 -36.02
N ILE A 193 -12.66 0.92 -35.97
CA ILE A 193 -12.60 1.68 -34.73
C ILE A 193 -14.01 2.15 -34.38
N TRP A 194 -14.46 1.78 -33.18
CA TRP A 194 -15.71 2.23 -32.60
C TRP A 194 -15.40 3.22 -31.47
N PRO A 195 -15.76 4.51 -31.63
CA PRO A 195 -15.68 5.46 -30.52
C PRO A 195 -16.80 5.22 -29.52
N GLN A 196 -16.57 5.62 -28.28
CA GLN A 196 -17.62 5.66 -27.27
C GLN A 196 -18.69 6.71 -27.68
N LEU A 197 -19.97 6.39 -27.48
CA LEU A 197 -21.10 7.20 -27.93
C LEU A 197 -21.07 8.64 -27.39
N MET A 198 -20.90 8.83 -26.09
CA MET A 198 -20.81 10.13 -25.42
C MET A 198 -19.59 10.94 -25.85
N ALA A 199 -18.47 10.29 -26.21
CA ALA A 199 -17.33 11.01 -26.80
C ALA A 199 -17.70 11.60 -28.17
N SER A 200 -18.48 10.87 -28.96
CA SER A 200 -19.00 11.37 -30.23
C SER A 200 -20.01 12.52 -30.03
N VAL A 201 -20.89 12.43 -29.02
CA VAL A 201 -21.83 13.49 -28.64
C VAL A 201 -21.10 14.75 -28.15
N ALA A 202 -19.99 14.58 -27.43
CA ALA A 202 -19.12 15.67 -27.00
C ALA A 202 -18.33 16.30 -28.17
N GLY A 203 -18.42 15.74 -29.38
CA GLY A 203 -17.73 16.23 -30.58
C GLY A 203 -16.24 15.86 -30.64
N ILE A 204 -15.81 14.84 -29.87
CA ILE A 204 -14.42 14.39 -29.85
C ILE A 204 -14.21 13.37 -30.99
N PRO A 205 -13.27 13.61 -31.92
CA PRO A 205 -13.02 12.71 -33.04
C PRO A 205 -12.41 11.38 -32.56
N ALA A 206 -12.80 10.28 -33.20
CA ALA A 206 -12.37 8.93 -32.84
C ALA A 206 -10.83 8.73 -32.92
N GLU A 207 -10.15 9.54 -33.72
CA GLU A 207 -8.69 9.54 -33.86
C GLU A 207 -7.98 10.12 -32.62
N ALA A 208 -8.61 11.06 -31.92
CA ALA A 208 -8.05 11.68 -30.72
C ALA A 208 -8.22 10.83 -29.46
N LEU A 209 -9.11 9.84 -29.50
CA LEU A 209 -9.40 8.95 -28.37
C LEU A 209 -8.32 7.88 -28.22
N ASP A 210 -7.98 7.59 -26.97
CA ASP A 210 -7.08 6.50 -26.58
C ASP A 210 -7.89 5.23 -26.24
N THR A 211 -7.22 4.09 -26.38
CA THR A 211 -7.69 2.75 -26.00
C THR A 211 -7.48 2.44 -24.52
N THR A 212 -6.73 3.29 -23.80
CA THR A 212 -6.53 3.13 -22.35
C THR A 212 -7.87 3.30 -21.61
N PRO A 213 -8.26 2.35 -20.74
CA PRO A 213 -9.40 2.53 -19.86
C PRO A 213 -9.22 3.78 -19.00
N VAL A 214 -10.26 4.60 -18.93
CA VAL A 214 -10.31 5.79 -18.07
C VAL A 214 -11.42 5.63 -17.05
N ARG A 215 -11.28 6.27 -15.89
CA ARG A 215 -12.29 6.23 -14.84
C ARG A 215 -13.29 7.38 -14.96
N ILE A 216 -14.57 7.04 -14.77
CA ILE A 216 -15.69 7.98 -14.79
C ILE A 216 -15.75 8.71 -13.44
N PRO A 217 -15.67 10.05 -13.41
CA PRO A 217 -15.84 10.83 -12.19
C PRO A 217 -17.33 11.03 -11.89
N TYR A 218 -17.93 10.11 -11.13
CA TYR A 218 -19.30 10.27 -10.66
C TYR A 218 -19.45 11.50 -9.75
N ARG A 219 -20.21 12.50 -10.22
CA ARG A 219 -20.43 13.78 -9.51
C ARG A 219 -21.56 13.73 -8.47
N GLY A 220 -22.30 12.63 -8.42
CA GLY A 220 -23.40 12.47 -7.49
C GLY A 220 -23.91 11.04 -7.41
N TRP A 221 -24.83 10.85 -6.47
CA TRP A 221 -25.62 9.63 -6.33
C TRP A 221 -26.71 9.54 -7.41
N PRO A 222 -27.38 8.38 -7.60
CA PRO A 222 -28.45 8.24 -8.59
C PRO A 222 -29.52 9.33 -8.48
N LYS A 223 -30.13 9.68 -9.62
CA LYS A 223 -31.05 10.83 -9.80
C LYS A 223 -30.37 12.18 -9.64
N HIS A 224 -29.12 12.28 -10.08
CA HIS A 224 -28.33 13.49 -10.06
C HIS A 224 -28.78 14.49 -11.12
N TYR A 225 -29.00 14.02 -12.35
CA TYR A 225 -29.39 14.87 -13.47
C TYR A 225 -30.90 15.13 -13.52
N PRO A 226 -31.35 16.28 -14.06
CA PRO A 226 -32.76 16.51 -14.34
C PRO A 226 -33.31 15.39 -15.23
N SER A 227 -34.45 14.84 -14.86
CA SER A 227 -35.09 13.79 -15.62
C SER A 227 -36.60 13.98 -15.74
N VAL A 228 -37.17 13.51 -16.85
CA VAL A 228 -38.61 13.56 -17.14
C VAL A 228 -39.08 12.28 -17.79
N SER A 229 -40.35 11.92 -17.56
CA SER A 229 -40.96 10.74 -18.16
C SER A 229 -41.09 10.87 -19.68
N TYR A 230 -40.75 9.81 -20.42
CA TYR A 230 -40.95 9.72 -21.88
C TYR A 230 -42.40 10.03 -22.27
N HIS A 231 -43.35 9.52 -21.49
CA HIS A 231 -44.77 9.77 -21.66
C HIS A 231 -45.13 11.26 -21.54
N ASP A 232 -44.60 11.98 -20.55
CA ASP A 232 -44.96 13.38 -20.34
C ASP A 232 -44.45 14.29 -21.47
N VAL A 233 -43.33 13.93 -22.10
CA VAL A 233 -42.80 14.61 -23.29
C VAL A 233 -43.73 14.39 -24.49
N LEU A 234 -44.15 13.14 -24.73
CA LEU A 234 -45.06 12.80 -25.81
C LEU A 234 -46.49 13.34 -25.61
N GLU A 235 -46.93 13.55 -24.38
CA GLU A 235 -48.22 14.20 -24.09
C GLU A 235 -48.11 15.74 -24.12
N GLY A 236 -46.90 16.31 -24.20
CA GLY A 236 -46.70 17.76 -24.26
C GLY A 236 -47.04 18.47 -22.95
N ARG A 237 -46.81 17.80 -21.81
CA ARG A 237 -47.09 18.35 -20.47
C ARG A 237 -45.98 19.27 -19.94
N LEU A 238 -44.86 19.30 -20.63
CA LEU A 238 -43.69 20.08 -20.27
C LEU A 238 -43.64 21.39 -21.08
N PRO A 239 -43.24 22.51 -20.46
CA PRO A 239 -42.98 23.74 -21.21
C PRO A 239 -41.79 23.55 -22.15
N GLU A 240 -41.87 24.06 -23.38
CA GLU A 240 -40.80 23.94 -24.40
C GLU A 240 -39.44 24.45 -23.91
N SER A 241 -39.44 25.46 -23.04
CA SER A 241 -38.22 26.00 -22.41
C SER A 241 -37.41 24.97 -21.61
N PHE A 242 -38.03 23.85 -21.23
CA PHE A 242 -37.36 22.78 -20.49
C PHE A 242 -36.54 21.86 -21.42
N LEU A 243 -36.88 21.79 -22.70
CA LEU A 243 -36.22 20.94 -23.70
C LEU A 243 -35.24 21.73 -24.57
N LYS A 244 -35.47 23.04 -24.72
CA LYS A 244 -34.70 23.93 -25.56
C LYS A 244 -33.22 24.03 -25.15
N ASP A 245 -32.32 23.97 -26.13
CA ASP A 245 -30.86 24.11 -26.01
C ASP A 245 -30.22 23.05 -25.08
N ARG A 246 -30.86 21.88 -24.94
CA ARG A 246 -30.37 20.77 -24.11
C ARG A 246 -29.95 19.56 -24.93
N ILE A 247 -28.94 18.84 -24.42
CA ILE A 247 -28.59 17.49 -24.84
C ILE A 247 -29.52 16.53 -24.11
N VAL A 248 -30.31 15.78 -24.88
CA VAL A 248 -31.36 14.91 -24.37
C VAL A 248 -30.93 13.46 -24.48
N LEU A 249 -30.79 12.76 -23.35
CA LEU A 249 -30.48 11.33 -23.31
C LEU A 249 -31.76 10.55 -23.02
N VAL A 250 -32.16 9.68 -23.94
CA VAL A 250 -33.38 8.89 -23.84
C VAL A 250 -32.99 7.46 -23.52
N GLY A 251 -33.34 6.95 -22.34
CA GLY A 251 -32.92 5.62 -21.91
C GLY A 251 -33.79 4.98 -20.86
N MET A 252 -33.52 3.70 -20.58
CA MET A 252 -34.33 2.86 -19.69
C MET A 252 -33.97 3.11 -18.22
N THR A 253 -34.97 3.50 -17.41
CA THR A 253 -34.81 3.69 -15.95
C THR A 253 -35.73 2.81 -15.11
N ALA A 254 -36.80 2.28 -15.73
CA ALA A 254 -37.77 1.40 -15.09
C ALA A 254 -37.11 0.18 -14.40
N LEU A 255 -37.63 -0.18 -13.24
CA LEU A 255 -37.18 -1.32 -12.43
C LEU A 255 -37.30 -2.63 -13.18
N GLY A 256 -36.22 -3.42 -13.16
CA GLY A 256 -36.16 -4.74 -13.81
C GLY A 256 -35.96 -4.67 -15.33
N MET A 257 -35.68 -3.49 -15.88
CA MET A 257 -35.41 -3.28 -17.29
C MET A 257 -34.19 -2.36 -17.48
N GLY A 258 -33.48 -2.56 -18.59
CA GLY A 258 -32.24 -1.83 -18.86
C GLY A 258 -31.05 -2.35 -18.05
N ASP A 259 -29.92 -1.71 -18.27
CA ASP A 259 -28.69 -1.90 -17.54
C ASP A 259 -28.65 -1.03 -16.27
N ARG A 260 -28.07 -1.59 -15.20
CA ARG A 260 -27.95 -0.94 -13.91
C ARG A 260 -26.62 -1.27 -13.30
N TYR A 261 -25.92 -0.24 -12.86
CA TYR A 261 -24.54 -0.35 -12.41
C TYR A 261 -24.39 0.09 -10.97
N ASN A 262 -23.57 -0.65 -10.22
CA ASN A 262 -23.02 -0.11 -8.99
C ASN A 262 -21.84 0.80 -9.38
N MET A 263 -21.82 2.03 -8.86
CA MET A 263 -20.82 3.06 -9.14
C MET A 263 -19.77 3.21 -8.04
N SER A 264 -20.02 2.65 -6.85
CA SER A 264 -19.14 2.82 -5.70
C SER A 264 -19.32 1.71 -4.66
N LEU A 265 -18.23 1.33 -3.97
CA LEU A 265 -18.27 0.44 -2.81
C LEU A 265 -19.00 1.07 -1.60
N LEU A 266 -19.21 2.39 -1.61
CA LEU A 266 -19.89 3.11 -0.54
C LEU A 266 -21.42 3.14 -0.70
N SER A 267 -21.93 2.86 -1.90
CA SER A 267 -23.37 2.88 -2.19
C SER A 267 -23.92 1.48 -2.38
N SER A 268 -25.17 1.31 -1.95
CA SER A 268 -25.98 0.13 -2.23
C SER A 268 -27.00 0.36 -3.36
N GLU A 269 -27.14 1.59 -3.84
CA GLU A 269 -28.06 1.93 -4.93
C GLU A 269 -27.42 1.73 -6.29
N LEU A 270 -28.20 1.22 -7.24
CA LEU A 270 -27.77 1.02 -8.63
C LEU A 270 -28.25 2.18 -9.51
N MET A 271 -27.36 2.72 -10.33
CA MET A 271 -27.64 3.79 -11.28
C MET A 271 -28.04 3.20 -12.64
N PRO A 272 -29.09 3.72 -13.30
CA PRO A 272 -29.42 3.37 -14.68
C PRO A 272 -28.27 3.68 -15.65
N GLY A 273 -28.06 2.86 -16.68
CA GLY A 273 -26.98 3.07 -17.67
C GLY A 273 -27.01 4.44 -18.33
N VAL A 274 -28.21 4.94 -18.68
CA VAL A 274 -28.39 6.28 -19.26
C VAL A 274 -27.86 7.41 -18.36
N GLU A 275 -27.94 7.25 -17.04
CA GLU A 275 -27.41 8.22 -16.09
C GLU A 275 -25.89 8.10 -15.94
N VAL A 276 -25.33 6.88 -16.04
CA VAL A 276 -23.87 6.69 -16.15
C VAL A 276 -23.33 7.38 -17.41
N HIS A 277 -24.06 7.29 -18.52
CA HIS A 277 -23.73 7.99 -19.75
C HIS A 277 -23.81 9.52 -19.62
N ALA A 278 -24.77 10.04 -18.86
CA ALA A 278 -24.82 11.47 -18.54
C ALA A 278 -23.57 11.92 -17.77
N HIS A 279 -23.12 11.16 -16.76
CA HIS A 279 -21.87 11.43 -16.04
C HIS A 279 -20.65 11.39 -16.95
N LEU A 280 -20.59 10.41 -17.86
CA LEU A 280 -19.48 10.31 -18.81
C LEU A 280 -19.45 11.48 -19.78
N LEU A 281 -20.61 11.88 -20.34
CA LEU A 281 -20.70 13.04 -21.23
C LEU A 281 -20.25 14.33 -20.52
N ASP A 282 -20.68 14.52 -19.28
CA ASP A 282 -20.31 15.66 -18.45
C ASP A 282 -18.80 15.69 -18.18
N ALA A 283 -18.21 14.53 -17.86
CA ALA A 283 -16.76 14.39 -17.65
C ALA A 283 -15.94 14.66 -18.92
N LEU A 284 -16.43 14.23 -20.08
CA LEU A 284 -15.79 14.46 -21.38
C LEU A 284 -15.83 15.93 -21.79
N ARG A 285 -16.92 16.65 -21.49
CA ARG A 285 -17.07 18.08 -21.81
C ARG A 285 -16.22 18.97 -20.93
N ASP A 286 -16.07 18.61 -19.65
CA ASP A 286 -15.27 19.36 -18.69
C ASP A 286 -13.79 18.93 -18.63
N ASP A 287 -13.37 17.99 -19.48
CA ASP A 287 -12.02 17.41 -19.53
C ASP A 287 -11.51 16.94 -18.16
N ASN A 288 -12.40 16.28 -17.40
CA ASN A 288 -12.14 15.86 -16.01
C ASN A 288 -12.13 14.34 -15.84
N LEU A 289 -11.83 13.59 -16.89
CA LEU A 289 -11.65 12.14 -16.81
C LEU A 289 -10.44 11.79 -15.94
N ILE A 290 -10.50 10.62 -15.29
CA ILE A 290 -9.42 10.17 -14.42
C ILE A 290 -8.62 9.07 -15.13
N TYR A 291 -7.36 9.36 -15.42
CA TYR A 291 -6.47 8.47 -16.17
C TYR A 291 -5.63 7.62 -15.21
N PRO A 292 -5.53 6.30 -15.43
CA PRO A 292 -4.58 5.48 -14.67
C PRO A 292 -3.15 5.89 -15.03
N VAL A 293 -2.29 6.00 -14.01
CA VAL A 293 -0.86 6.28 -14.24
C VAL A 293 -0.23 5.12 -15.03
N PRO A 294 0.53 5.40 -16.11
CA PRO A 294 1.16 4.36 -16.91
C PRO A 294 1.97 3.36 -16.08
N PRO A 295 2.05 2.08 -16.46
CA PRO A 295 2.64 1.03 -15.62
C PRO A 295 4.07 1.33 -15.15
N LEU A 296 4.89 1.87 -16.05
CA LEU A 296 6.29 2.19 -15.75
C LEU A 296 6.40 3.36 -14.75
N THR A 297 5.68 4.45 -14.99
CA THR A 297 5.70 5.63 -14.11
C THR A 297 5.11 5.31 -12.76
N GLY A 298 4.03 4.53 -12.72
CA GLY A 298 3.38 4.11 -11.48
C GLY A 298 4.26 3.20 -10.64
N ALA A 299 4.99 2.27 -11.25
CA ALA A 299 5.95 1.43 -10.55
C ALA A 299 7.18 2.22 -10.04
N VAL A 300 7.65 3.22 -10.79
CA VAL A 300 8.71 4.13 -10.31
C VAL A 300 8.22 4.91 -9.09
N LEU A 301 7.01 5.48 -9.16
CA LEU A 301 6.40 6.18 -8.03
C LEU A 301 6.23 5.26 -6.80
N ALA A 302 5.86 3.99 -7.02
CA ALA A 302 5.77 2.99 -5.95
C ALA A 302 7.13 2.61 -5.35
N GLY A 303 8.19 2.63 -6.15
CA GLY A 303 9.56 2.35 -5.69
C GLY A 303 10.26 3.51 -4.98
N LEU A 304 9.89 4.77 -5.28
CA LEU A 304 10.52 5.96 -4.71
C LEU A 304 10.52 5.99 -3.17
N PRO A 305 9.40 5.73 -2.46
CA PRO A 305 9.39 5.68 -1.00
C PRO A 305 10.35 4.64 -0.43
N ILE A 306 10.52 3.50 -1.10
CA ILE A 306 11.44 2.43 -0.67
C ILE A 306 12.88 2.93 -0.80
N ILE A 307 13.24 3.54 -1.93
CA ILE A 307 14.58 4.09 -2.15
C ILE A 307 14.88 5.16 -1.09
N MET A 308 13.91 6.04 -0.81
CA MET A 308 14.04 7.06 0.23
C MET A 308 14.21 6.43 1.63
N LEU A 309 13.39 5.43 1.98
CA LEU A 309 13.51 4.71 3.25
C LEU A 309 14.89 4.07 3.39
N MET A 310 15.41 3.46 2.32
CA MET A 310 16.73 2.86 2.35
C MET A 310 17.81 3.94 2.52
N LEU A 311 17.83 5.01 1.73
CA LEU A 311 18.80 6.10 1.92
C LEU A 311 18.75 6.68 3.34
N LEU A 312 17.56 6.88 3.90
CA LEU A 312 17.36 7.39 5.26
C LEU A 312 17.82 6.38 6.32
N ALA A 313 17.59 5.08 6.12
CA ALA A 313 18.03 4.03 7.04
C ALA A 313 19.57 3.95 7.17
N TRP A 314 20.32 4.46 6.19
CA TRP A 314 21.78 4.58 6.27
C TRP A 314 22.24 5.75 7.13
N TRP A 315 21.51 6.86 7.08
CA TRP A 315 21.89 8.10 7.77
C TRP A 315 21.30 8.22 9.18
N LEU A 316 20.11 7.66 9.40
CA LEU A 316 19.36 7.86 10.64
C LEU A 316 19.49 6.68 11.60
N ARG A 317 19.40 6.99 12.89
CA ARG A 317 19.38 5.99 13.96
C ARG A 317 18.11 5.14 13.87
N PHE A 318 18.25 3.84 14.16
CA PHE A 318 17.17 2.84 14.09
C PHE A 318 15.89 3.26 14.84
N ARG A 319 15.99 4.00 15.94
CA ARG A 319 14.83 4.47 16.72
C ARG A 319 13.83 5.31 15.92
N PHE A 320 14.26 5.96 14.84
CA PHE A 320 13.41 6.84 14.02
C PHE A 320 12.78 6.12 12.83
N MET A 321 13.16 4.86 12.56
CA MET A 321 12.70 4.11 11.38
C MET A 321 11.18 4.01 11.28
N LEU A 322 10.50 3.71 12.39
CA LEU A 322 9.04 3.62 12.40
C LEU A 322 8.39 4.96 12.03
N GLY A 323 8.89 6.07 12.59
CA GLY A 323 8.40 7.40 12.27
C GLY A 323 8.61 7.78 10.79
N ILE A 324 9.75 7.39 10.21
CA ILE A 324 10.04 7.61 8.78
C ILE A 324 9.09 6.81 7.91
N VAL A 325 8.82 5.54 8.24
CA VAL A 325 7.87 4.71 7.49
C VAL A 325 6.48 5.32 7.53
N ILE A 326 6.00 5.73 8.71
CA ILE A 326 4.69 6.40 8.85
C ILE A 326 4.65 7.69 8.03
N LEU A 327 5.71 8.49 8.08
CA LEU A 327 5.82 9.73 7.31
C LEU A 327 5.78 9.47 5.80
N LEU A 328 6.59 8.52 5.29
CA LEU A 328 6.63 8.18 3.87
C LEU A 328 5.31 7.57 3.38
N SER A 329 4.66 6.75 4.21
CA SER A 329 3.31 6.25 3.94
C SER A 329 2.30 7.39 3.83
N GLY A 330 2.33 8.35 4.76
CA GLY A 330 1.47 9.54 4.70
C GLY A 330 1.72 10.37 3.44
N VAL A 331 2.99 10.60 3.09
CA VAL A 331 3.38 11.31 1.86
C VAL A 331 2.90 10.57 0.61
N ALA A 332 2.97 9.24 0.57
CA ALA A 332 2.47 8.45 -0.54
C ALA A 332 0.94 8.58 -0.70
N VAL A 333 0.18 8.49 0.41
CA VAL A 333 -1.28 8.67 0.36
C VAL A 333 -1.66 10.08 -0.08
N VAL A 334 -1.03 11.11 0.50
CA VAL A 334 -1.29 12.51 0.12
C VAL A 334 -0.91 12.77 -1.34
N GLY A 335 0.23 12.23 -1.80
CA GLY A 335 0.65 12.32 -3.19
C GLY A 335 -0.32 11.64 -4.15
N SER A 336 -0.88 10.48 -3.78
CA SER A 336 -1.94 9.81 -4.52
C SER A 336 -3.22 10.64 -4.60
N LEU A 337 -3.67 11.22 -3.49
CA LEU A 337 -4.86 12.09 -3.48
C LEU A 337 -4.65 13.38 -4.30
N PHE A 338 -3.43 13.93 -4.30
CA PHE A 338 -3.09 15.08 -5.13
C PHE A 338 -3.07 14.73 -6.62
N ALA A 339 -2.51 13.57 -6.99
CA ALA A 339 -2.57 13.06 -8.35
C ALA A 339 -4.03 12.88 -8.80
N LEU A 340 -4.87 12.32 -7.93
CA LEU A 340 -6.29 12.10 -8.20
C LEU A 340 -7.03 13.42 -8.44
N GLY A 341 -6.76 14.44 -7.62
CA GLY A 341 -7.28 15.80 -7.84
C GLY A 341 -6.75 16.49 -9.11
N SER A 342 -5.71 15.94 -9.74
CA SER A 342 -5.17 16.40 -11.03
C SER A 342 -5.61 15.52 -12.21
N GLY A 343 -6.57 14.60 -12.01
CA GLY A 343 -7.06 13.68 -13.04
C GLY A 343 -6.23 12.40 -13.23
N TRP A 344 -5.30 12.08 -12.31
CA TRP A 344 -4.44 10.90 -12.42
C TRP A 344 -4.62 9.94 -11.26
N TRP A 345 -4.93 8.67 -11.55
CA TRP A 345 -5.08 7.64 -10.52
C TRP A 345 -3.80 6.83 -10.33
N TRP A 346 -3.20 6.98 -9.15
CA TRP A 346 -2.06 6.18 -8.68
C TRP A 346 -2.40 5.47 -7.37
N PRO A 347 -2.61 4.14 -7.38
CA PRO A 347 -2.94 3.37 -6.18
C PRO A 347 -1.82 3.40 -5.14
N PRO A 348 -2.06 3.88 -3.90
CA PRO A 348 -1.01 4.00 -2.90
C PRO A 348 -0.69 2.67 -2.19
N SER A 349 -1.58 1.67 -2.21
CA SER A 349 -1.36 0.40 -1.49
C SER A 349 -0.06 -0.30 -1.88
N ALA A 350 0.33 -0.27 -3.16
CA ALA A 350 1.58 -0.86 -3.62
C ALA A 350 2.79 -0.28 -2.88
N SER A 351 2.83 1.05 -2.73
CA SER A 351 3.85 1.76 -1.95
C SER A 351 3.80 1.38 -0.48
N LEU A 352 2.61 1.31 0.11
CA LEU A 352 2.43 1.02 1.54
C LEU A 352 2.87 -0.40 1.89
N ILE A 353 2.47 -1.38 1.08
CA ILE A 353 2.85 -2.79 1.25
C ILE A 353 4.36 -2.94 1.07
N ALA A 354 4.91 -2.33 0.02
CA ALA A 354 6.34 -2.42 -0.26
C ALA A 354 7.18 -1.72 0.83
N LEU A 355 6.72 -0.58 1.38
CA LEU A 355 7.34 0.07 2.54
C LEU A 355 7.27 -0.81 3.79
N GLY A 356 6.13 -1.43 4.06
CA GLY A 356 5.96 -2.34 5.20
C GLY A 356 6.91 -3.54 5.13
N LEU A 357 7.03 -4.16 3.95
CA LEU A 357 7.97 -5.25 3.73
C LEU A 357 9.42 -4.80 3.83
N ALA A 358 9.76 -3.65 3.24
CA ALA A 358 11.09 -3.06 3.36
C ALA A 358 11.46 -2.81 4.82
N PHE A 359 10.52 -2.27 5.62
CA PHE A 359 10.70 -2.08 7.05
C PHE A 359 10.98 -3.40 7.77
N VAL A 360 10.19 -4.45 7.55
CA VAL A 360 10.40 -5.77 8.16
C VAL A 360 11.77 -6.33 7.80
N VAL A 361 12.18 -6.24 6.53
CA VAL A 361 13.48 -6.75 6.07
C VAL A 361 14.63 -5.97 6.70
N ILE A 362 14.52 -4.64 6.78
CA ILE A 362 15.54 -3.79 7.42
C ILE A 362 15.64 -4.11 8.91
N VAL A 363 14.51 -4.23 9.60
CA VAL A 363 14.45 -4.58 11.04
C VAL A 363 15.10 -5.94 11.27
N TRP A 364 14.65 -6.97 10.57
CA TRP A 364 15.21 -8.32 10.71
C TRP A 364 16.72 -8.30 10.48
N ARG A 365 17.15 -7.69 9.39
CA ARG A 365 18.56 -7.69 9.06
C ARG A 365 19.42 -6.91 10.05
N SER A 366 18.92 -5.79 10.56
CA SER A 366 19.63 -5.01 11.58
C SER A 366 19.87 -5.86 12.84
N GLN A 367 18.85 -6.61 13.28
CA GLN A 367 18.94 -7.56 14.40
C GLN A 367 19.89 -8.72 14.10
N ALA A 368 19.80 -9.32 12.90
CA ALA A 368 20.69 -10.41 12.49
C ALA A 368 22.17 -9.98 12.47
N THR A 369 22.44 -8.74 12.02
CA THR A 369 23.80 -8.19 12.00
C THR A 369 24.31 -7.97 13.42
N LEU A 370 23.50 -7.37 14.30
CA LEU A 370 23.84 -7.14 15.71
C LEU A 370 24.13 -8.45 16.44
N LEU A 371 23.28 -9.47 16.26
CA LEU A 371 23.48 -10.80 16.82
C LEU A 371 24.76 -11.46 16.30
N SER A 372 25.06 -11.33 15.00
CA SER A 372 26.28 -11.91 14.43
C SER A 372 27.55 -11.24 14.94
N TRP A 373 27.52 -9.92 15.15
CA TRP A 373 28.64 -9.17 15.73
C TRP A 373 28.85 -9.56 17.19
N PHE A 374 27.76 -9.67 17.97
CA PHE A 374 27.81 -10.11 19.36
C PHE A 374 28.39 -11.52 19.51
N GLU A 375 27.99 -12.45 18.63
CA GLU A 375 28.54 -13.81 18.61
C GLU A 375 30.05 -13.82 18.31
N GLN A 376 30.52 -12.95 17.41
CA GLN A 376 31.94 -12.81 17.12
C GLN A 376 32.72 -12.26 18.32
N GLU A 377 32.17 -11.26 19.01
CA GLU A 377 32.79 -10.67 20.19
C GLU A 377 32.90 -11.68 21.34
N LEU A 378 31.84 -12.46 21.58
CA LEU A 378 31.89 -13.59 22.53
C LEU A 378 32.99 -14.59 22.15
N LYS A 379 33.10 -14.96 20.88
CA LYS A 379 34.17 -15.88 20.41
C LYS A 379 35.57 -15.32 20.63
N LEU A 380 35.77 -14.01 20.55
CA LEU A 380 37.06 -13.38 20.87
C LEU A 380 37.37 -13.51 22.37
N LEU A 381 36.40 -13.25 23.26
CA LEU A 381 36.55 -13.47 24.70
C LEU A 381 36.88 -14.94 25.05
N TYR A 382 36.31 -15.90 24.31
CA TYR A 382 36.67 -17.32 24.47
C TYR A 382 38.13 -17.63 24.12
N ARG A 383 38.76 -16.86 23.22
CA ARG A 383 40.14 -17.09 22.79
C ARG A 383 41.19 -16.48 23.73
N GLU A 384 40.81 -15.53 24.58
CA GLU A 384 41.74 -15.02 25.58
C GLU A 384 42.13 -16.13 26.57
N PRO A 385 43.40 -16.26 26.96
CA PRO A 385 43.83 -17.29 27.91
C PRO A 385 43.11 -17.12 29.26
N PRO A 386 42.55 -18.18 29.85
CA PRO A 386 41.86 -18.07 31.13
C PRO A 386 42.86 -17.87 32.27
N ILE A 387 42.55 -16.94 33.17
CA ILE A 387 43.35 -16.64 34.37
C ILE A 387 43.33 -17.84 35.34
N LEU A 388 42.21 -18.58 35.37
CA LEU A 388 42.05 -19.84 36.11
C LEU A 388 42.11 -21.04 35.15
N PRO A 389 42.69 -22.19 35.57
CA PRO A 389 42.50 -23.45 34.87
C PRO A 389 41.04 -23.89 35.02
N TYR A 390 40.19 -23.45 34.10
CA TYR A 390 38.79 -23.83 34.05
C TYR A 390 38.61 -25.01 33.10
N ARG A 391 37.89 -26.05 33.53
CA ARG A 391 37.50 -27.15 32.63
C ARG A 391 36.33 -26.66 31.79
N GLN A 392 36.58 -26.36 30.52
CA GLN A 392 35.54 -25.99 29.57
C GLN A 392 34.50 -27.12 29.53
N VAL A 393 33.36 -26.90 30.18
CA VAL A 393 32.20 -27.77 30.02
C VAL A 393 31.69 -27.45 28.62
N LEU A 394 31.99 -28.31 27.65
CA LEU A 394 31.32 -28.28 26.37
C LEU A 394 29.84 -28.51 26.67
N ALA A 395 29.04 -27.43 26.72
CA ALA A 395 27.60 -27.56 26.76
C ALA A 395 27.21 -28.41 25.54
N PRO A 396 26.41 -29.48 25.71
CA PRO A 396 25.96 -30.27 24.59
C PRO A 396 25.29 -29.34 23.56
N ASN A 397 25.49 -29.59 22.27
CA ASN A 397 24.82 -28.86 21.18
C ASN A 397 23.32 -29.23 21.11
N GLU A 398 22.64 -29.22 22.25
CA GLU A 398 21.22 -29.53 22.38
C GLU A 398 20.45 -28.22 22.54
N GLY A 399 19.40 -28.05 21.73
CA GLY A 399 18.61 -26.82 21.65
C GLY A 399 18.91 -25.96 20.42
N GLY A 400 18.01 -25.01 20.14
CA GLY A 400 18.14 -24.09 19.00
C GLY A 400 19.32 -23.11 19.15
N LYS A 401 19.74 -22.49 18.04
CA LYS A 401 20.88 -21.54 18.01
C LYS A 401 20.81 -20.44 19.06
N LEU A 402 19.61 -19.93 19.36
CA LEU A 402 19.40 -18.91 20.39
C LEU A 402 19.76 -19.41 21.80
N TYR A 403 19.44 -20.67 22.10
CA TYR A 403 19.73 -21.29 23.38
C TYR A 403 21.24 -21.51 23.57
N GLN A 404 21.91 -21.97 22.52
CA GLN A 404 23.38 -22.07 22.49
C GLN A 404 24.04 -20.69 22.70
N GLN A 405 23.47 -19.63 22.13
CA GLN A 405 23.95 -18.25 22.35
C GLN A 405 23.78 -17.81 23.80
N LEU A 406 22.62 -18.06 24.42
CA LEU A 406 22.38 -17.71 25.82
C LEU A 406 23.36 -18.41 26.76
N GLN A 407 23.60 -19.71 26.55
CA GLN A 407 24.58 -20.48 27.32
C GLN A 407 26.00 -19.93 27.15
N SER A 408 26.38 -19.53 25.93
CA SER A 408 27.71 -18.95 25.70
C SER A 408 27.90 -17.60 26.41
N LEU A 409 26.83 -16.81 26.51
CA LEU A 409 26.83 -15.53 27.23
C LEU A 409 26.94 -15.74 28.74
N GLU A 410 26.13 -16.64 29.29
CA GLU A 410 26.13 -16.97 30.71
C GLU A 410 27.52 -17.50 31.15
N PHE A 411 28.12 -18.34 30.31
CA PHE A 411 29.47 -18.83 30.51
C PHE A 411 30.51 -17.69 30.52
N ALA A 412 30.46 -16.79 29.53
CA ALA A 412 31.39 -15.66 29.44
C ALA A 412 31.26 -14.72 30.65
N LEU A 413 30.04 -14.42 31.08
CA LEU A 413 29.77 -13.62 32.29
C LEU A 413 30.30 -14.30 33.55
N THR A 414 30.04 -15.59 33.71
CA THR A 414 30.54 -16.37 34.86
C THR A 414 32.07 -16.33 34.92
N ARG A 415 32.75 -16.45 33.78
CA ARG A 415 34.20 -16.35 33.70
C ARG A 415 34.72 -14.98 34.11
N LEU A 416 34.08 -13.90 33.67
CA LEU A 416 34.47 -12.53 34.04
C LEU A 416 34.33 -12.30 35.55
N VAL A 417 33.21 -12.73 36.14
CA VAL A 417 32.96 -12.61 37.58
C VAL A 417 33.98 -13.42 38.38
N GLN A 418 34.23 -14.68 38.00
CA GLN A 418 35.20 -15.53 38.68
C GLN A 418 36.64 -15.00 38.56
N GLY A 419 37.02 -14.48 37.39
CA GLY A 419 38.33 -13.85 37.19
C GLY A 419 38.52 -12.62 38.07
N ARG A 420 37.51 -11.74 38.14
CA ARG A 420 37.54 -10.56 39.03
C ARG A 420 37.65 -10.97 40.50
N ARG A 421 36.89 -12.00 40.90
CA ARG A 421 36.94 -12.55 42.26
C ARG A 421 38.34 -13.04 42.62
N LEU A 422 38.96 -13.83 41.75
CA LEU A 422 40.32 -14.31 41.97
C LEU A 422 41.31 -13.17 42.14
N ILE A 423 41.27 -12.15 41.27
CA ILE A 423 42.21 -11.02 41.35
C ILE A 423 42.10 -10.33 42.71
N LEU A 424 40.87 -10.13 43.20
CA LEU A 424 40.63 -9.53 44.51
C LEU A 424 41.09 -10.46 45.65
N ASP A 425 40.74 -11.74 45.61
CA ASP A 425 41.16 -12.72 46.63
C ASP A 425 42.70 -12.85 46.71
N VAL A 426 43.38 -12.87 45.56
CA VAL A 426 44.85 -12.85 45.49
C VAL A 426 45.37 -11.53 46.06
N MET A 427 44.79 -10.39 45.69
CA MET A 427 45.23 -9.09 46.19
C MET A 427 45.12 -8.98 47.72
N HIS A 428 44.00 -9.44 48.30
CA HIS A 428 43.75 -9.40 49.75
C HIS A 428 44.58 -10.44 50.53
N SER A 429 44.98 -11.54 49.91
CA SER A 429 45.82 -12.58 50.54
C SER A 429 47.32 -12.26 50.53
N LEU A 430 47.76 -11.25 49.77
CA LEU A 430 49.17 -10.86 49.73
C LEU A 430 49.64 -10.34 51.11
N PRO A 431 50.84 -10.74 51.57
CA PRO A 431 51.34 -10.42 52.92
C PRO A 431 51.81 -8.97 53.08
N LEU A 432 51.79 -8.16 52.00
CA LEU A 432 52.27 -6.78 51.97
C LEU A 432 51.10 -5.80 51.73
N PRO A 433 51.17 -4.58 52.30
CA PRO A 433 50.31 -3.46 51.90
C PRO A 433 50.46 -3.13 50.41
N ILE A 434 49.36 -3.17 49.64
CA ILE A 434 49.34 -2.83 48.21
C ILE A 434 48.32 -1.72 47.97
N PHE A 435 48.76 -0.68 47.27
CA PHE A 435 47.93 0.41 46.76
C PHE A 435 48.01 0.42 45.24
N ILE A 436 46.86 0.37 44.57
CA ILE A 436 46.75 0.58 43.13
C ILE A 436 46.29 2.02 42.95
N LEU A 437 47.09 2.81 42.24
CA LEU A 437 46.84 4.22 42.01
C LEU A 437 46.24 4.44 40.61
N ASN A 438 45.36 5.42 40.48
CA ASN A 438 44.94 5.99 39.21
C ASN A 438 46.04 6.88 38.60
N GLU A 439 45.87 7.28 37.34
CA GLU A 439 46.80 8.18 36.64
C GLU A 439 46.96 9.55 37.32
N ASP A 440 45.97 9.97 38.11
CA ASP A 440 45.97 11.21 38.89
C ASP A 440 46.62 11.05 40.29
N GLY A 441 47.10 9.85 40.63
CA GLY A 441 47.72 9.53 41.92
C GLY A 441 46.74 9.24 43.05
N SER A 442 45.43 9.21 42.81
CA SER A 442 44.43 8.75 43.79
C SER A 442 44.46 7.22 43.97
N VAL A 443 44.10 6.70 45.14
CA VAL A 443 44.05 5.24 45.36
C VAL A 443 42.77 4.68 44.76
N LEU A 444 42.90 3.86 43.72
CA LEU A 444 41.81 3.15 43.07
C LEU A 444 41.38 1.90 43.86
N LEU A 445 42.37 1.14 44.35
CA LEU A 445 42.16 -0.12 45.07
C LEU A 445 43.24 -0.28 46.14
N ALA A 446 42.85 -0.76 47.32
CA ALA A 446 43.77 -1.08 48.41
C ALA A 446 43.45 -2.47 48.97
N ASN A 447 44.49 -3.25 49.24
CA ASN A 447 44.29 -4.57 49.84
C ASN A 447 44.08 -4.48 51.37
N ARG A 448 43.66 -5.59 51.99
CA ARG A 448 43.29 -5.60 53.43
C ARG A 448 44.45 -5.17 54.33
N LYS A 449 45.70 -5.50 53.96
CA LYS A 449 46.91 -5.11 54.69
C LYS A 449 47.22 -3.62 54.57
N ALA A 450 46.94 -3.01 53.41
CA ALA A 450 47.07 -1.57 53.19
C ALA A 450 46.06 -0.76 53.99
N VAL A 451 44.81 -1.22 54.09
CA VAL A 451 43.79 -0.54 54.90
C VAL A 451 44.10 -0.64 56.40
N MET A 452 44.52 -1.82 56.89
CA MET A 452 45.01 -1.97 58.27
C MET A 452 46.21 -1.08 58.61
N LEU A 453 47.01 -0.69 57.62
CA LEU A 453 48.13 0.23 57.78
C LEU A 453 47.67 1.68 58.00
N GLY A 454 46.50 2.05 57.45
CA GLY A 454 45.87 3.36 57.63
C GLY A 454 45.11 3.49 58.96
N GLU A 455 44.50 2.40 59.45
CA GLU A 455 43.70 2.40 60.70
C GLU A 455 44.54 2.40 61.99
N ASN A 456 45.73 1.78 62.00
CA ASN A 456 46.63 1.75 63.17
C ASN A 456 47.48 3.04 63.27
N GLY A 457 46.80 4.15 63.56
CA GLY A 457 47.27 5.53 63.42
C GLY A 457 48.32 6.09 64.39
N GLU A 458 49.24 5.32 64.98
CA GLU A 458 50.28 5.93 65.87
C GLU A 458 51.76 5.67 65.51
N ARG A 459 52.09 4.84 64.50
CA ARG A 459 53.50 4.67 64.07
C ARG A 459 53.78 4.68 62.56
N ALA A 460 52.78 4.86 61.70
CA ALA A 460 52.97 4.80 60.24
C ALA A 460 53.06 6.20 59.59
N LYS A 461 54.23 6.85 59.66
CA LYS A 461 54.52 8.11 58.92
C LYS A 461 54.32 8.09 57.37
N PRO A 462 54.36 6.96 56.62
CA PRO A 462 54.27 7.01 55.16
C PRO A 462 52.86 7.19 54.57
N VAL A 463 51.79 6.98 55.36
CA VAL A 463 50.41 6.84 54.82
C VAL A 463 49.63 8.18 54.79
N GLN A 464 50.14 9.22 55.45
CA GLN A 464 49.45 10.52 55.57
C GLN A 464 49.29 11.30 54.26
N HIS A 465 49.96 10.89 53.17
CA HIS A 465 49.87 11.55 51.87
C HIS A 465 48.85 10.90 50.91
N ILE A 466 48.21 9.81 51.35
CA ILE A 466 47.18 9.12 50.60
C ILE A 466 45.83 9.74 50.99
N LYS A 467 45.26 10.55 50.08
CA LYS A 467 43.92 11.11 50.24
C LYS A 467 42.90 10.00 50.04
N ASP A 468 42.22 9.65 51.13
CA ASP A 468 41.07 8.74 51.23
C ASP A 468 41.30 7.31 50.72
N LEU A 469 41.31 6.35 51.65
CA LEU A 469 41.38 4.93 51.31
C LEU A 469 39.99 4.44 50.85
N PRO A 470 39.89 3.69 49.74
CA PRO A 470 38.64 3.08 49.34
C PRO A 470 38.20 2.00 50.35
N GLU A 471 36.89 1.80 50.51
CA GLU A 471 36.32 0.73 51.33
C GLU A 471 36.86 -0.65 50.89
N VAL A 472 37.11 -1.52 51.87
CA VAL A 472 37.59 -2.89 51.62
C VAL A 472 36.45 -3.71 51.01
N VAL A 473 36.44 -3.82 49.69
CA VAL A 473 35.51 -4.72 49.01
C VAL A 473 36.03 -6.15 49.13
N SER A 474 35.65 -6.85 50.20
CA SER A 474 35.92 -8.29 50.35
C SER A 474 34.69 -9.10 49.95
N PHE A 475 34.87 -10.16 49.15
CA PHE A 475 33.77 -11.06 48.79
C PHE A 475 33.30 -11.96 49.96
N GLU A 476 33.99 -11.91 51.11
CA GLU A 476 33.59 -12.61 52.34
C GLU A 476 32.54 -11.83 53.15
N GLU A 477 32.35 -10.52 52.89
CA GLU A 477 31.23 -9.79 53.49
C GLU A 477 29.91 -10.18 52.80
N GLU A 478 29.08 -10.84 53.60
CA GLU A 478 28.06 -11.81 53.22
C GLU A 478 26.84 -11.25 52.46
N ARG A 479 26.87 -10.05 51.85
CA ARG A 479 25.64 -9.46 51.26
C ARG A 479 25.72 -8.66 49.96
N GLU A 480 26.87 -8.35 49.38
CA GLU A 480 26.83 -7.34 48.30
C GLU A 480 26.88 -7.86 46.86
N PHE A 481 27.45 -9.03 46.56
CA PHE A 481 27.52 -9.52 45.16
C PHE A 481 26.94 -10.92 44.91
N ALA A 482 26.99 -11.82 45.90
CA ALA A 482 26.36 -13.14 45.80
C ALA A 482 24.81 -13.04 45.73
N ALA A 483 24.23 -11.94 46.21
CA ALA A 483 22.81 -11.61 46.05
C ALA A 483 22.48 -11.04 44.65
N LEU A 484 23.50 -10.59 43.88
CA LEU A 484 23.32 -9.97 42.56
C LEU A 484 23.47 -10.97 41.40
N TRP A 485 24.16 -12.11 41.61
CA TRP A 485 24.40 -13.09 40.55
C TRP A 485 24.58 -14.54 41.07
N PRO A 486 23.90 -15.54 40.46
CA PRO A 486 22.88 -15.38 39.42
C PRO A 486 21.61 -14.72 40.00
N PRO A 487 20.89 -13.89 39.23
CA PRO A 487 19.62 -13.33 39.70
C PRO A 487 18.65 -14.48 40.00
N THR A 488 17.98 -14.44 41.15
CA THR A 488 16.98 -15.43 41.62
C THR A 488 15.73 -15.54 40.73
N ALA A 489 15.69 -14.83 39.60
CA ALA A 489 14.56 -14.79 38.68
C ALA A 489 14.31 -16.12 37.92
N PHE A 490 15.20 -17.12 38.03
CA PHE A 490 15.07 -18.42 37.37
C PHE A 490 14.98 -19.61 38.34
N ASP A 491 14.69 -19.38 39.62
CA ASP A 491 14.40 -20.46 40.60
C ASP A 491 12.96 -20.98 40.45
N GLY A 492 12.60 -21.44 39.24
CA GLY A 492 11.48 -22.33 39.01
C GLY A 492 11.95 -23.78 39.07
N GLU A 493 11.12 -24.69 39.58
CA GLU A 493 11.41 -26.09 39.94
C GLU A 493 12.05 -27.01 38.87
N ASP A 494 12.39 -26.52 37.67
CA ASP A 494 12.98 -27.28 36.56
C ASP A 494 14.37 -26.75 36.11
N SER A 495 15.23 -26.35 37.05
CA SER A 495 16.66 -26.14 36.73
C SER A 495 17.40 -27.49 36.70
N PRO A 496 18.03 -27.90 35.58
CA PRO A 496 18.84 -29.10 35.55
C PRO A 496 20.03 -28.94 36.50
N SER A 497 20.17 -29.88 37.42
CA SER A 497 21.12 -29.96 38.53
C SER A 497 22.59 -30.15 38.13
N VAL A 498 23.09 -29.32 37.20
CA VAL A 498 24.44 -29.41 36.65
C VAL A 498 25.44 -28.48 37.39
N LEU A 499 24.96 -27.56 38.24
CA LEU A 499 25.81 -26.50 38.80
C LEU A 499 26.25 -26.65 40.26
N THR A 500 25.87 -27.70 40.98
CA THR A 500 26.39 -27.96 42.34
C THR A 500 27.32 -29.16 42.35
N GLY A 501 28.58 -28.93 41.96
CA GLY A 501 29.68 -29.83 42.25
C GLY A 501 30.00 -29.88 43.74
N VAL A 502 29.11 -30.42 44.56
CA VAL A 502 29.42 -30.82 45.94
C VAL A 502 29.97 -32.24 45.89
N VAL A 503 31.29 -32.35 45.88
CA VAL A 503 31.97 -33.62 46.13
C VAL A 503 31.71 -34.00 47.59
N GLN A 504 30.68 -34.82 47.84
CA GLN A 504 30.56 -35.53 49.11
C GLN A 504 31.70 -36.56 49.20
N GLY A 505 32.66 -36.28 50.08
CA GLY A 505 33.76 -37.17 50.38
C GLY A 505 33.26 -38.52 50.92
N ARG A 506 33.63 -39.61 50.24
CA ARG A 506 33.64 -40.95 50.83
C ARG A 506 34.79 -41.02 51.84
N ARG A 507 34.45 -41.18 53.12
CA ARG A 507 35.38 -41.65 54.14
C ARG A 507 35.71 -43.12 53.89
N TRP A 508 36.99 -43.46 53.97
CA TRP A 508 37.46 -44.80 54.29
C TRP A 508 37.26 -45.09 55.77
#